data_AF-A0A972P483-F1
#
_entry.id   AF-A0A972P483-F1
#
_cell.length_a   1.000
_cell.length_b   1.000
_cell.length_c   1.000
_cell.angle_alpha   90.00
_cell.angle_beta   90.00
_cell.angle_gamma   90.00
#
_symmetry.space_group_name_H-M   'P 1'
#
loop_
_entity.id
_entity.type
_entity.pdbx_description
1 polymer ?
#
loop_
_entity_poly.entity_id
_entity_poly.type
_entity_poly.pdbx_seq_one_letter_code
_entity_poly.pdbx_strand_id
1 'polypeptide(L)'
;MLKRMSDSRKNGSAKEAVAPAAQAVRPALRGLLAAMAADCKDCNLCVEECGFLEKYGTPGEIARRYDPSSAEGQILPFECSLCSLCDAVCPAGLAPRNLFMEMRRESADRGKGAFPEHEGLLAYERRGMSRRFTWYGLPEGCRAVLFPGCALPGTRPERTWELFETLRGNEPSLGIVLDCCGRISGDLGREAQCTAMFSEMRDWLLERGVREVLVACPNCHDMFREHGGGLAVRTVYEVLPVAEPPAMASNSGVLVHDPCGIRFHGAAHDAVRRLVAGAGIRPADMEHARERTLCCGNGAGADCLSPELSGRWAGRAAAEIGNRTAVTYCAGCAGRLGERSPAVHVLDVLREPEQALAGKIRIAKAPFTYLNRLRLKNRFRKELPVAASRERTFRAAPEKKGGWALRLLLLAVLVGAIAAIRLTGATRYLDQDALRGLIAGYGILAPALYMLIYTVAPALLLPGLPLTIAGGILFGPFWGVVYTITSATAGACLAFLVARYLARDWVEKKLRSPRWRRLDEGVERHGWKVVAFTRLIPLFPFNLLNYAFGMTKIRFWPYAVATFLCMLPATVAYIVFSSSLLDLIRGKVSTTLVVGIGLVVLVSLIPVFWRRWQAGRGGRDPL
;
A
#
# COMPACT_ATOMS: atom_id res chain seq x y z
N MET A 1 41.55 31.88 -40.34
CA MET A 1 40.84 33.18 -40.37
C MET A 1 39.63 33.02 -41.31
N LEU A 2 38.35 33.14 -40.99
CA LEU A 2 37.57 33.32 -39.77
C LEU A 2 36.10 32.97 -40.15
N LYS A 3 35.41 32.21 -39.29
CA LYS A 3 34.02 32.45 -38.86
C LYS A 3 32.88 32.30 -39.89
N ARG A 4 32.05 31.24 -39.71
CA ARG A 4 30.62 31.35 -39.28
C ARG A 4 29.98 29.96 -39.14
N MET A 5 30.01 29.45 -37.91
CA MET A 5 28.99 28.56 -37.36
C MET A 5 27.86 29.44 -36.82
N SER A 6 26.60 29.20 -37.20
CA SER A 6 25.40 29.45 -36.37
C SER A 6 24.12 29.08 -37.13
N ASP A 7 23.28 28.31 -36.42
CA ASP A 7 21.82 28.27 -36.48
C ASP A 7 21.08 27.69 -37.70
N SER A 8 20.65 26.43 -37.57
CA SER A 8 19.22 26.07 -37.61
C SER A 8 19.03 24.59 -37.22
N ARG A 9 18.97 24.33 -35.90
CA ARG A 9 18.25 23.18 -35.33
C ARG A 9 17.00 23.74 -34.67
N LYS A 10 15.83 23.49 -35.25
CA LYS A 10 14.54 23.27 -34.59
C LYS A 10 13.45 23.36 -35.65
N ASN A 11 12.92 22.20 -36.04
CA ASN A 11 11.48 22.03 -36.19
C ASN A 11 11.18 20.58 -35.84
N GLY A 12 10.54 20.41 -34.68
CA GLY A 12 10.01 19.14 -34.26
C GLY A 12 8.84 18.79 -35.16
N SER A 13 8.96 17.70 -35.91
CA SER A 13 7.78 17.01 -36.41
C SER A 13 7.09 16.39 -35.20
N ALA A 14 5.84 16.80 -35.00
CA ALA A 14 4.92 16.15 -34.09
C ALA A 14 4.97 14.64 -34.37
N LYS A 15 5.33 13.84 -33.37
CA LYS A 15 5.05 12.41 -33.39
C LYS A 15 3.54 12.29 -33.40
N GLU A 16 2.97 12.11 -34.59
CA GLU A 16 1.63 11.60 -34.77
C GLU A 16 1.47 10.37 -33.88
N ALA A 17 0.55 10.46 -32.93
CA ALA A 17 0.15 9.32 -32.13
C ALA A 17 -0.61 8.38 -33.06
N VAL A 18 0.13 7.44 -33.67
CA VAL A 18 -0.44 6.28 -34.34
C VAL A 18 -1.36 5.60 -33.32
N ALA A 19 -2.67 5.59 -33.58
CA ALA A 19 -3.61 4.80 -32.81
C ALA A 19 -3.10 3.35 -32.80
N PRO A 20 -2.93 2.71 -31.62
CA PRO A 20 -2.41 1.36 -31.59
C PRO A 20 -3.35 0.46 -32.39
N ALA A 21 -2.81 -0.24 -33.40
CA ALA A 21 -3.55 -1.26 -34.14
C ALA A 21 -4.25 -2.19 -33.13
N ALA A 22 -5.50 -2.56 -33.43
CA ALA A 22 -6.31 -3.39 -32.53
C ALA A 22 -5.55 -4.67 -32.15
N GLN A 23 -4.97 -4.70 -30.95
CA GLN A 23 -4.21 -5.84 -30.46
C GLN A 23 -5.15 -7.04 -30.41
N ALA A 24 -4.78 -8.15 -31.05
CA ALA A 24 -5.56 -9.36 -31.01
C ALA A 24 -5.64 -9.91 -29.58
N VAL A 25 -6.82 -10.40 -29.19
CA VAL A 25 -7.03 -11.03 -27.87
C VAL A 25 -6.18 -12.30 -27.76
N ARG A 26 -5.54 -12.52 -26.60
CA ARG A 26 -4.77 -13.72 -26.27
C ARG A 26 -5.54 -14.99 -26.65
N PRO A 27 -4.90 -15.96 -27.33
CA PRO A 27 -5.57 -17.21 -27.72
C PRO A 27 -6.18 -17.96 -26.52
N ALA A 28 -5.46 -18.01 -25.40
CA ALA A 28 -5.95 -18.63 -24.16
C ALA A 28 -7.23 -17.96 -23.65
N LEU A 29 -7.25 -16.61 -23.62
CA LEU A 29 -8.43 -15.87 -23.20
C LEU A 29 -9.61 -16.08 -24.15
N ARG A 30 -9.38 -16.12 -25.47
CA ARG A 30 -10.43 -16.38 -26.46
C ARG A 30 -11.12 -17.73 -26.22
N GLY A 31 -10.34 -18.78 -25.95
CA GLY A 31 -10.88 -20.11 -25.63
C GLY A 31 -11.72 -20.09 -24.34
N LEU A 32 -11.21 -19.44 -23.28
CA LEU A 32 -11.93 -19.34 -22.01
C LEU A 32 -13.22 -18.51 -22.12
N LEU A 33 -13.21 -17.43 -22.91
CA LEU A 33 -14.40 -16.62 -23.18
C LEU A 33 -15.47 -17.45 -23.89
N ALA A 34 -15.08 -18.17 -24.95
CA ALA A 34 -16.01 -19.00 -25.71
C ALA A 34 -16.62 -20.12 -24.85
N ALA A 35 -15.78 -20.86 -24.10
CA ALA A 35 -16.26 -21.92 -23.21
C ALA A 35 -17.17 -21.36 -22.11
N MET A 36 -16.79 -20.27 -21.44
CA MET A 36 -17.62 -19.68 -20.39
C MET A 36 -18.95 -19.14 -20.94
N ALA A 37 -18.95 -18.53 -22.13
CA ALA A 37 -20.16 -18.00 -22.74
C ALA A 37 -21.15 -19.10 -23.15
N ALA A 38 -20.65 -20.27 -23.57
CA ALA A 38 -21.45 -21.39 -24.04
C ALA A 38 -21.92 -22.31 -22.90
N ASP A 39 -21.05 -22.61 -21.94
CA ASP A 39 -21.28 -23.68 -20.96
C ASP A 39 -21.85 -23.15 -19.63
N CYS A 40 -21.76 -21.83 -19.37
CA CYS A 40 -22.32 -21.25 -18.16
C CYS A 40 -23.85 -21.24 -18.23
N LYS A 41 -24.49 -21.89 -17.25
CA LYS A 41 -25.96 -21.99 -17.14
C LYS A 41 -26.64 -20.76 -16.56
N ASP A 42 -25.89 -19.70 -16.25
CA ASP A 42 -26.39 -18.47 -15.63
C ASP A 42 -27.26 -18.70 -14.36
N CYS A 43 -26.94 -19.75 -13.59
CA CYS A 43 -27.74 -20.23 -12.46
C CYS A 43 -27.61 -19.41 -11.16
N ASN A 44 -26.83 -18.33 -11.15
CA ASN A 44 -26.59 -17.43 -10.01
C ASN A 44 -26.01 -18.01 -8.71
N LEU A 45 -25.77 -19.32 -8.58
CA LEU A 45 -25.17 -19.91 -7.37
C LEU A 45 -23.82 -19.26 -6.96
N CYS A 46 -22.95 -18.96 -7.94
CA CYS A 46 -21.70 -18.25 -7.66
C CYS A 46 -21.88 -16.74 -7.40
N VAL A 47 -22.99 -16.16 -7.85
CA VAL A 47 -23.34 -14.75 -7.66
C VAL A 47 -23.76 -14.52 -6.21
N GLU A 48 -24.61 -15.39 -5.67
CA GLU A 48 -25.07 -15.35 -4.27
C GLU A 48 -23.90 -15.33 -3.27
N GLU A 49 -22.81 -16.02 -3.60
CA GLU A 49 -21.63 -16.17 -2.74
C GLU A 49 -20.55 -15.07 -2.90
N CYS A 50 -20.64 -14.23 -3.94
CA CYS A 50 -19.52 -13.37 -4.32
C CYS A 50 -19.92 -11.94 -4.67
N GLY A 51 -19.52 -10.98 -3.82
CA GLY A 51 -19.80 -9.55 -4.06
C GLY A 51 -19.31 -8.99 -5.40
N PHE A 52 -18.26 -9.57 -6.01
CA PHE A 52 -17.83 -9.20 -7.36
C PHE A 52 -18.83 -9.66 -8.43
N LEU A 53 -19.31 -10.90 -8.33
CA LEU A 53 -20.30 -11.42 -9.27
C LEU A 53 -21.68 -10.81 -9.04
N GLU A 54 -22.06 -10.44 -7.80
CA GLU A 54 -23.24 -9.60 -7.55
C GLU A 54 -23.19 -8.27 -8.29
N LYS A 55 -22.00 -7.68 -8.43
CA LYS A 55 -21.80 -6.41 -9.11
C LYS A 55 -21.80 -6.56 -10.64
N TYR A 56 -21.22 -7.65 -11.16
CA TYR A 56 -20.92 -7.79 -12.59
C TYR A 56 -21.74 -8.85 -13.33
N GLY A 57 -22.59 -9.59 -12.63
CA GLY A 57 -23.35 -10.70 -13.20
C GLY A 57 -22.58 -12.01 -13.20
N THR A 58 -23.15 -13.01 -13.86
CA THR A 58 -22.57 -14.36 -13.93
C THR A 58 -21.25 -14.35 -14.74
N PRO A 59 -20.39 -15.36 -14.55
CA PRO A 59 -19.22 -15.54 -15.42
C PRO A 59 -19.57 -15.63 -16.91
N GLY A 60 -20.71 -16.23 -17.28
CA GLY A 60 -21.20 -16.33 -18.65
C GLY A 60 -21.58 -14.97 -19.24
N GLU A 61 -22.32 -14.16 -18.49
CA GLU A 61 -22.67 -12.78 -18.89
C GLU A 61 -21.42 -11.92 -19.07
N ILE A 62 -20.49 -12.00 -18.12
CA ILE A 62 -19.21 -11.28 -18.23
C ILE A 62 -18.46 -11.73 -19.49
N ALA A 63 -18.39 -13.04 -19.76
CA ALA A 63 -17.70 -13.55 -20.95
C ALA A 63 -18.32 -13.05 -22.26
N ARG A 64 -19.65 -13.02 -22.36
CA ARG A 64 -20.37 -12.57 -23.57
C ARG A 64 -20.20 -11.08 -23.85
N ARG A 65 -20.09 -10.25 -22.80
CA ARG A 65 -19.97 -8.77 -22.93
C ARG A 65 -18.55 -8.24 -22.82
N TYR A 66 -17.56 -9.10 -22.57
CA TYR A 66 -16.18 -8.67 -22.31
C TYR A 66 -15.55 -8.02 -23.55
N ASP A 67 -15.16 -6.75 -23.42
CA ASP A 67 -14.38 -6.03 -24.41
C ASP A 67 -13.04 -5.58 -23.80
N PRO A 68 -11.89 -6.17 -24.22
CA PRO A 68 -10.57 -5.81 -23.68
C PRO A 68 -10.07 -4.43 -24.14
N SER A 69 -10.73 -3.82 -25.13
CA SER A 69 -10.43 -2.45 -25.56
C SER A 69 -11.13 -1.39 -24.69
N SER A 70 -12.24 -1.77 -24.04
CA SER A 70 -12.99 -0.89 -23.15
C SER A 70 -12.26 -0.62 -21.83
N ALA A 71 -12.53 0.55 -21.23
CA ALA A 71 -12.00 0.90 -19.91
C ALA A 71 -12.52 -0.04 -18.80
N GLU A 72 -13.77 -0.52 -18.91
CA GLU A 72 -14.34 -1.49 -17.98
C GLU A 72 -13.62 -2.84 -18.08
N GLY A 73 -13.47 -3.40 -19.28
CA GLY A 73 -12.79 -4.69 -19.50
C GLY A 73 -11.33 -4.72 -19.05
N GLN A 74 -10.65 -3.55 -19.02
CA GLN A 74 -9.29 -3.42 -18.53
C GLN A 74 -9.18 -3.33 -16.99
N ILE A 75 -10.25 -3.00 -16.28
CA ILE A 75 -10.24 -2.77 -14.83
C ILE A 75 -10.99 -3.87 -14.08
N LEU A 76 -12.16 -4.27 -14.58
CA LEU A 76 -13.04 -5.30 -14.03
C LEU A 76 -12.29 -6.53 -13.51
N PRO A 77 -11.38 -7.19 -14.26
CA PRO A 77 -10.75 -8.41 -13.78
C PRO A 77 -9.85 -8.18 -12.53
N PHE A 78 -9.39 -6.95 -12.31
CA PHE A 78 -8.60 -6.58 -11.13
C PHE A 78 -9.45 -6.28 -9.89
N GLU A 79 -10.77 -6.14 -10.04
CA GLU A 79 -11.69 -6.05 -8.90
C GLU A 79 -12.03 -7.42 -8.29
N CYS A 80 -11.82 -8.51 -9.03
CA CYS A 80 -11.96 -9.88 -8.53
C CYS A 80 -10.84 -10.22 -7.51
N SER A 81 -11.09 -11.08 -6.52
CA SER A 81 -10.04 -11.49 -5.55
C SER A 81 -9.28 -12.76 -5.95
N LEU A 82 -9.66 -13.40 -7.07
CA LEU A 82 -9.13 -14.70 -7.54
C LEU A 82 -9.18 -15.82 -6.48
N CYS A 83 -10.21 -15.82 -5.62
CA CYS A 83 -10.33 -16.74 -4.50
C CYS A 83 -10.87 -18.14 -4.86
N SER A 84 -11.30 -18.35 -6.12
CA SER A 84 -11.88 -19.61 -6.62
C SER A 84 -13.12 -20.14 -5.91
N LEU A 85 -13.85 -19.31 -5.15
CA LEU A 85 -15.13 -19.76 -4.59
C LEU A 85 -16.14 -20.08 -5.69
N CYS A 86 -16.17 -19.27 -6.75
CA CYS A 86 -16.99 -19.49 -7.93
C CYS A 86 -16.67 -20.81 -8.65
N ASP A 87 -15.42 -21.26 -8.65
CA ASP A 87 -15.02 -22.56 -9.21
C ASP A 87 -15.64 -23.70 -8.37
N ALA A 88 -15.56 -23.59 -7.03
CA ALA A 88 -16.02 -24.63 -6.10
C ALA A 88 -17.54 -24.80 -6.05
N VAL A 89 -18.31 -23.73 -6.30
CA VAL A 89 -19.79 -23.76 -6.26
C VAL A 89 -20.43 -23.90 -7.64
N CYS A 90 -19.63 -23.98 -8.72
CA CYS A 90 -20.18 -24.09 -10.07
C CYS A 90 -20.71 -25.51 -10.33
N PRO A 91 -22.02 -25.71 -10.58
CA PRO A 91 -22.58 -27.04 -10.83
C PRO A 91 -22.16 -27.62 -12.20
N ALA A 92 -21.65 -26.78 -13.09
CA ALA A 92 -21.13 -27.20 -14.39
C ALA A 92 -19.62 -27.49 -14.37
N GLY A 93 -18.95 -27.37 -13.21
CA GLY A 93 -17.50 -27.61 -13.09
C GLY A 93 -16.63 -26.61 -13.86
N LEU A 94 -17.16 -25.43 -14.19
CA LEU A 94 -16.39 -24.38 -14.86
C LEU A 94 -15.40 -23.74 -13.88
N ALA A 95 -14.32 -23.16 -14.44
CA ALA A 95 -13.29 -22.46 -13.67
C ALA A 95 -13.25 -20.95 -13.95
N PRO A 96 -14.23 -20.14 -13.50
CA PRO A 96 -14.24 -18.69 -13.68
C PRO A 96 -12.96 -17.99 -13.22
N ARG A 97 -12.26 -18.50 -12.19
CA ARG A 97 -10.97 -17.94 -11.76
C ARG A 97 -9.95 -17.89 -12.89
N ASN A 98 -9.87 -18.91 -13.74
CA ASN A 98 -8.94 -18.95 -14.86
C ASN A 98 -9.30 -17.92 -15.93
N LEU A 99 -10.60 -17.74 -16.20
CA LEU A 99 -11.09 -16.69 -17.09
C LEU A 99 -10.64 -15.30 -16.60
N PHE A 100 -10.92 -14.97 -15.33
CA PHE A 100 -10.55 -13.66 -14.78
C PHE A 100 -9.04 -13.47 -14.71
N MET A 101 -8.26 -14.52 -14.46
CA MET A 101 -6.81 -14.46 -14.47
C MET A 101 -6.25 -14.16 -15.88
N GLU A 102 -6.78 -14.80 -16.93
CA GLU A 102 -6.40 -14.48 -18.31
C GLU A 102 -6.86 -13.09 -18.74
N MET A 103 -8.02 -12.60 -18.27
CA MET A 103 -8.42 -11.21 -18.50
C MET A 103 -7.43 -10.19 -17.88
N ARG A 104 -6.83 -10.51 -16.73
CA ARG A 104 -5.76 -9.68 -16.15
C ARG A 104 -4.49 -9.70 -17.00
N ARG A 105 -4.09 -10.87 -17.50
CA ARG A 105 -2.92 -11.02 -18.39
C ARG A 105 -3.13 -10.23 -19.69
N GLU A 106 -4.30 -10.34 -20.30
CA GLU A 106 -4.72 -9.55 -21.48
C GLU A 106 -4.63 -8.05 -21.20
N SER A 107 -5.15 -7.59 -20.06
CA SER A 107 -5.07 -6.19 -19.67
C SER A 107 -3.61 -5.75 -19.50
N ALA A 108 -2.78 -6.59 -18.88
CA ALA A 108 -1.37 -6.30 -18.63
C ALA A 108 -0.58 -6.15 -19.94
N ASP A 109 -0.84 -7.02 -20.93
CA ASP A 109 -0.24 -6.94 -22.27
C ASP A 109 -0.66 -5.65 -23.01
N ARG A 110 -1.86 -5.14 -22.73
CA ARG A 110 -2.35 -3.84 -23.20
C ARG A 110 -1.83 -2.65 -22.39
N GLY A 111 -0.92 -2.87 -21.44
CA GLY A 111 -0.32 -1.84 -20.59
C GLY A 111 -1.15 -1.44 -19.37
N LYS A 112 -2.13 -2.26 -18.96
CA LYS A 112 -3.01 -2.04 -17.80
C LYS A 112 -2.90 -3.19 -16.78
N GLY A 113 -2.54 -2.90 -15.53
CA GLY A 113 -2.52 -3.93 -14.48
C GLY A 113 -1.65 -3.58 -13.27
N ALA A 114 -0.57 -2.84 -13.52
CA ALA A 114 0.17 -2.13 -12.49
C ALA A 114 -0.42 -0.71 -12.29
N PHE A 115 -1.66 -0.63 -11.84
CA PHE A 115 -2.30 0.65 -11.53
C PHE A 115 -1.52 1.39 -10.42
N PRO A 116 -1.55 2.74 -10.37
CA PRO A 116 -0.91 3.51 -9.30
C PRO A 116 -1.26 3.03 -7.89
N GLU A 117 -2.47 2.51 -7.72
CA GLU A 117 -3.03 1.85 -6.55
C GLU A 117 -2.21 0.66 -6.06
N HIS A 118 -1.68 -0.14 -6.99
CA HIS A 118 -0.88 -1.33 -6.70
C HIS A 118 0.57 -1.01 -6.35
N GLU A 119 1.01 0.26 -6.43
CA GLU A 119 2.43 0.61 -6.23
C GLU A 119 2.92 0.23 -4.82
N GLY A 120 2.05 0.27 -3.80
CA GLY A 120 2.38 -0.22 -2.46
C GLY A 120 2.71 -1.72 -2.43
N LEU A 121 1.88 -2.54 -3.09
CA LEU A 121 2.06 -3.99 -3.21
C LEU A 121 3.28 -4.33 -4.06
N LEU A 122 3.44 -3.67 -5.21
CA LEU A 122 4.60 -3.85 -6.08
C LEU A 122 5.90 -3.42 -5.39
N ALA A 123 5.89 -2.34 -4.61
CA ALA A 123 7.05 -1.94 -3.82
C ALA A 123 7.37 -2.95 -2.70
N TYR A 124 6.34 -3.54 -2.07
CA TYR A 124 6.52 -4.62 -1.10
C TYR A 124 7.16 -5.86 -1.73
N GLU A 125 6.67 -6.30 -2.89
CA GLU A 125 7.24 -7.42 -3.65
C GLU A 125 8.68 -7.14 -4.09
N ARG A 126 8.93 -5.99 -4.75
CA ARG A 126 10.29 -5.60 -5.20
C ARG A 126 11.28 -5.57 -4.05
N ARG A 127 10.87 -5.04 -2.89
CA ARG A 127 11.70 -5.05 -1.68
C ARG A 127 11.89 -6.48 -1.16
N GLY A 128 10.83 -7.29 -1.19
CA GLY A 128 10.85 -8.68 -0.77
C GLY A 128 11.81 -9.56 -1.57
N MET A 129 11.96 -9.29 -2.87
CA MET A 129 12.90 -9.94 -3.78
C MET A 129 14.28 -9.25 -3.88
N SER A 130 14.50 -8.17 -3.13
CA SER A 130 15.77 -7.45 -3.19
C SER A 130 16.87 -8.21 -2.45
N ARG A 131 18.12 -8.06 -2.90
CA ARG A 131 19.32 -8.58 -2.23
C ARG A 131 19.31 -8.39 -0.71
N ARG A 132 18.83 -7.25 -0.22
CA ARG A 132 18.80 -6.93 1.22
C ARG A 132 17.93 -7.90 2.01
N PHE A 133 16.78 -8.28 1.47
CA PHE A 133 15.77 -9.08 2.18
C PHE A 133 15.72 -10.54 1.76
N THR A 134 16.50 -10.92 0.75
CA THR A 134 16.62 -12.29 0.29
C THR A 134 17.86 -12.97 0.86
N TRP A 135 17.74 -14.24 1.20
CA TRP A 135 18.87 -15.09 1.55
C TRP A 135 18.49 -16.57 1.42
N TYR A 136 19.40 -17.34 0.85
CA TYR A 136 19.27 -18.76 0.59
C TYR A 136 20.40 -19.42 1.36
N GLY A 137 20.10 -20.32 2.29
CA GLY A 137 21.09 -21.07 3.06
C GLY A 137 20.82 -22.56 2.91
N LEU A 138 21.74 -23.26 2.26
CA LEU A 138 21.68 -24.70 2.03
C LEU A 138 22.81 -25.39 2.82
N PRO A 139 22.48 -26.20 3.84
CA PRO A 139 23.43 -27.11 4.49
C PRO A 139 24.00 -28.15 3.52
N GLU A 140 25.03 -28.87 3.97
CA GLU A 140 25.55 -30.03 3.24
C GLU A 140 24.47 -31.11 3.13
N GLY A 141 24.34 -31.73 1.95
CA GLY A 141 23.32 -32.76 1.69
C GLY A 141 21.87 -32.25 1.57
N CYS A 142 21.64 -30.93 1.60
CA CYS A 142 20.30 -30.33 1.58
C CYS A 142 19.44 -30.76 0.37
N ARG A 143 18.39 -31.56 0.62
CA ARG A 143 17.39 -31.95 -0.40
C ARG A 143 16.05 -31.22 -0.28
N ALA A 144 15.76 -30.67 0.89
CA ALA A 144 14.52 -29.94 1.17
C ALA A 144 14.84 -28.54 1.70
N VAL A 145 13.97 -27.56 1.40
CA VAL A 145 14.08 -26.20 1.96
C VAL A 145 12.76 -25.73 2.55
N LEU A 146 12.83 -24.99 3.66
CA LEU A 146 11.71 -24.19 4.15
C LEU A 146 11.61 -22.88 3.36
N PHE A 147 10.43 -22.61 2.83
CA PHE A 147 10.05 -21.32 2.24
C PHE A 147 8.90 -20.72 3.06
N PRO A 148 9.20 -19.85 4.05
CA PRO A 148 8.17 -19.32 4.96
C PRO A 148 7.27 -18.26 4.31
N GLY A 149 7.57 -17.84 3.08
CA GLY A 149 6.95 -16.71 2.42
C GLY A 149 7.49 -15.36 2.93
N CYS A 150 6.91 -14.27 2.43
CA CYS A 150 7.44 -12.92 2.66
C CYS A 150 6.86 -12.21 3.90
N ALA A 151 5.66 -12.60 4.35
CA ALA A 151 4.96 -11.95 5.45
C ALA A 151 5.42 -12.46 6.82
N LEU A 152 5.45 -13.79 7.03
CA LEU A 152 5.79 -14.41 8.31
C LEU A 152 7.14 -13.96 8.88
N PRO A 153 8.25 -13.94 8.10
CA PRO A 153 9.54 -13.40 8.57
C PRO A 153 9.50 -11.97 9.12
N GLY A 154 8.53 -11.15 8.69
CA GLY A 154 8.37 -9.78 9.17
C GLY A 154 7.37 -9.66 10.32
N THR A 155 6.22 -10.30 10.21
CA THR A 155 5.15 -10.20 11.20
C THR A 155 5.39 -11.05 12.44
N ARG A 156 6.06 -12.21 12.27
CA ARG A 156 6.26 -13.27 13.26
C ARG A 156 7.66 -13.91 13.11
N PRO A 157 8.75 -13.13 13.29
CA PRO A 157 10.11 -13.62 13.09
C PRO A 157 10.45 -14.81 14.00
N GLU A 158 10.08 -14.75 15.28
CA GLU A 158 10.36 -15.83 16.23
C GLU A 158 9.60 -17.11 15.88
N ARG A 159 8.31 -17.04 15.51
CA ARG A 159 7.56 -18.20 15.03
C ARG A 159 8.16 -18.81 13.76
N THR A 160 8.75 -17.97 12.89
CA THR A 160 9.43 -18.44 11.68
C THR A 160 10.71 -19.20 12.03
N TRP A 161 11.46 -18.72 13.02
CA TRP A 161 12.64 -19.38 13.54
C TRP A 161 12.29 -20.71 14.23
N GLU A 162 11.34 -20.70 15.17
CA GLU A 162 10.87 -21.90 15.88
C GLU A 162 10.34 -22.97 14.92
N LEU A 163 9.61 -22.55 13.87
CA LEU A 163 9.15 -23.44 12.81
C LEU A 163 10.31 -24.12 12.10
N PHE A 164 11.35 -23.37 11.74
CA PHE A 164 12.54 -23.92 11.08
C PHE A 164 13.27 -24.93 11.97
N GLU A 165 13.50 -24.59 13.24
CA GLU A 165 14.16 -25.47 14.21
C GLU A 165 13.37 -26.77 14.43
N THR A 166 12.04 -26.67 14.55
CA THR A 166 11.17 -27.84 14.69
C THR A 166 11.28 -28.77 13.49
N LEU A 167 11.28 -28.21 12.27
CA LEU A 167 11.43 -29.02 11.05
C LEU A 167 12.83 -29.63 10.92
N ARG A 168 13.88 -28.91 11.36
CA ARG A 168 15.26 -29.44 11.40
C ARG A 168 15.46 -30.60 12.36
N GLY A 169 14.65 -30.69 13.41
CA GLY A 169 14.65 -31.85 14.31
C GLY A 169 14.36 -33.16 13.57
N ASN A 170 13.57 -33.10 12.49
CA ASN A 170 13.23 -34.26 11.65
C ASN A 170 14.09 -34.36 10.38
N GLU A 171 14.52 -33.23 9.82
CA GLU A 171 15.36 -33.16 8.62
C GLU A 171 16.60 -32.29 8.91
N PRO A 172 17.70 -32.87 9.43
CA PRO A 172 18.87 -32.12 9.85
C PRO A 172 19.53 -31.28 8.74
N SER A 173 19.38 -31.72 7.47
CA SER A 173 19.92 -31.06 6.27
C SER A 173 19.02 -29.95 5.70
N LEU A 174 17.87 -29.68 6.32
CA LEU A 174 16.88 -28.72 5.83
C LEU A 174 17.49 -27.32 5.63
N GLY A 175 17.39 -26.80 4.41
CA GLY A 175 17.77 -25.43 4.08
C GLY A 175 16.64 -24.42 4.30
N ILE A 176 16.97 -23.14 4.14
CA ILE A 176 16.00 -22.03 4.25
C ILE A 176 16.11 -21.12 3.03
N VAL A 177 14.97 -20.70 2.51
CA VAL A 177 14.88 -19.69 1.45
C VAL A 177 14.00 -18.53 1.92
N LEU A 178 14.65 -17.43 2.31
CA LEU A 178 13.98 -16.17 2.56
C LEU A 178 13.83 -15.42 1.24
N ASP A 179 12.65 -15.48 0.64
CA ASP A 179 12.31 -14.74 -0.58
C ASP A 179 10.80 -14.45 -0.68
N CYS A 180 10.40 -13.67 -1.69
CA CYS A 180 9.01 -13.51 -2.11
C CYS A 180 8.77 -14.41 -3.33
N CYS A 181 7.66 -15.16 -3.32
CA CYS A 181 7.29 -16.06 -4.43
C CYS A 181 6.80 -15.34 -5.68
N GLY A 182 6.67 -14.00 -5.69
CA GLY A 182 6.23 -13.27 -6.88
C GLY A 182 4.73 -13.30 -7.17
N ARG A 183 3.94 -13.79 -6.21
CA ARG A 183 2.48 -13.89 -6.34
C ARG A 183 1.81 -12.56 -6.66
N ILE A 184 2.31 -11.43 -6.17
CA ILE A 184 1.69 -10.12 -6.41
C ILE A 184 1.80 -9.77 -7.90
N SER A 185 2.99 -9.89 -8.50
CA SER A 185 3.14 -9.68 -9.94
C SER A 185 2.35 -10.71 -10.75
N GLY A 186 2.32 -11.97 -10.30
CA GLY A 186 1.51 -13.02 -10.91
C GLY A 186 0.04 -12.64 -10.96
N ASP A 187 -0.57 -12.37 -9.80
CA ASP A 187 -1.98 -11.96 -9.66
C ASP A 187 -2.31 -10.67 -10.42
N LEU A 188 -1.35 -9.78 -10.66
CA LEU A 188 -1.55 -8.56 -11.46
C LEU A 188 -1.37 -8.78 -12.98
N GLY A 189 -1.33 -10.03 -13.44
CA GLY A 189 -1.20 -10.39 -14.85
C GLY A 189 0.20 -10.16 -15.42
N ARG A 190 1.21 -9.84 -14.60
CA ARG A 190 2.60 -9.57 -15.04
C ARG A 190 3.36 -10.88 -15.23
N GLU A 191 2.81 -11.75 -16.06
CA GLU A 191 3.22 -13.13 -16.25
C GLU A 191 4.70 -13.27 -16.56
N ALA A 192 5.21 -12.57 -17.58
CA ALA A 192 6.63 -12.66 -17.97
C ALA A 192 7.58 -12.30 -16.82
N GLN A 193 7.26 -11.27 -16.03
CA GLN A 193 8.07 -10.90 -14.87
C GLN A 193 7.98 -11.94 -13.77
N CYS A 194 6.78 -12.43 -13.46
CA CYS A 194 6.57 -13.45 -12.44
C CYS A 194 7.34 -14.73 -12.77
N THR A 195 7.16 -15.25 -13.99
CA THR A 195 7.81 -16.47 -14.49
C THR A 195 9.31 -16.34 -14.50
N ALA A 196 9.87 -15.22 -14.96
CA ALA A 196 11.31 -15.00 -14.98
C ALA A 196 11.92 -14.99 -13.56
N MET A 197 11.29 -14.27 -12.62
CA MET A 197 11.77 -14.20 -11.24
C MET A 197 11.62 -15.56 -10.52
N PHE A 198 10.55 -16.30 -10.78
CA PHE A 198 10.31 -17.60 -10.14
C PHE A 198 11.25 -18.69 -10.69
N SER A 199 11.39 -18.76 -12.02
CA SER A 199 12.23 -19.78 -12.67
C SER A 199 13.69 -19.65 -12.26
N GLU A 200 14.23 -18.43 -12.19
CA GLU A 200 15.60 -18.19 -11.71
C GLU A 200 15.83 -18.67 -10.25
N MET A 201 14.80 -18.58 -9.40
CA MET A 201 14.87 -19.14 -8.06
C MET A 201 14.86 -20.66 -8.07
N ARG A 202 13.90 -21.25 -8.79
CA ARG A 202 13.69 -22.68 -8.91
C ARG A 202 14.93 -23.38 -9.49
N ASP A 203 15.45 -22.87 -10.59
CA ASP A 203 16.54 -23.51 -11.33
C ASP A 203 17.82 -23.56 -10.47
N TRP A 204 18.12 -22.48 -9.76
CA TRP A 204 19.25 -22.46 -8.82
C TRP A 204 19.13 -23.47 -7.68
N LEU A 205 17.90 -23.71 -7.18
CA LEU A 205 17.62 -24.72 -6.16
C LEU A 205 17.81 -26.14 -6.73
N LEU A 206 17.27 -26.40 -7.92
CA LEU A 206 17.37 -27.70 -8.59
C LEU A 206 18.82 -28.07 -8.92
N GLU A 207 19.61 -27.11 -9.42
CA GLU A 207 21.06 -27.25 -9.69
C GLU A 207 21.85 -27.65 -8.44
N ARG A 208 21.35 -27.31 -7.25
CA ARG A 208 22.00 -27.60 -5.95
C ARG A 208 21.40 -28.82 -5.24
N GLY A 209 20.63 -29.63 -5.96
CA GLY A 209 20.12 -30.90 -5.45
C GLY A 209 18.85 -30.79 -4.62
N VAL A 210 18.27 -29.59 -4.44
CA VAL A 210 16.98 -29.43 -3.79
C VAL A 210 15.89 -30.08 -4.66
N ARG A 211 15.01 -30.84 -4.03
CA ARG A 211 13.89 -31.56 -4.68
C ARG A 211 12.56 -31.32 -3.98
N GLU A 212 12.56 -30.81 -2.75
CA GLU A 212 11.35 -30.51 -2.00
C GLU A 212 11.38 -29.10 -1.41
N VAL A 213 10.21 -28.46 -1.39
CA VAL A 213 9.98 -27.17 -0.73
C VAL A 213 8.82 -27.29 0.25
N LEU A 214 9.12 -27.04 1.53
CA LEU A 214 8.12 -26.92 2.58
C LEU A 214 7.66 -25.47 2.66
N VAL A 215 6.37 -25.21 2.49
CA VAL A 215 5.81 -23.85 2.45
C VAL A 215 4.91 -23.57 3.65
N ALA A 216 5.12 -22.44 4.33
CA ALA A 216 4.24 -22.01 5.41
C ALA A 216 3.05 -21.16 4.93
N CYS A 217 3.17 -20.57 3.73
CA CYS A 217 2.18 -19.67 3.16
C CYS A 217 1.37 -20.39 2.07
N PRO A 218 0.03 -20.45 2.19
CA PRO A 218 -0.86 -21.03 1.18
C PRO A 218 -0.66 -20.46 -0.23
N ASN A 219 -0.43 -19.16 -0.35
CA ASN A 219 -0.18 -18.54 -1.65
C ASN A 219 1.17 -18.96 -2.24
N CYS A 220 2.16 -19.29 -1.41
CA CYS A 220 3.43 -19.84 -1.89
C CYS A 220 3.24 -21.28 -2.38
N HIS A 221 2.39 -22.07 -1.71
CA HIS A 221 2.04 -23.42 -2.17
C HIS A 221 1.49 -23.39 -3.60
N ASP A 222 0.49 -22.55 -3.88
CA ASP A 222 -0.08 -22.43 -5.23
C ASP A 222 0.97 -21.98 -6.26
N MET A 223 1.86 -21.05 -5.90
CA MET A 223 2.96 -20.62 -6.77
C MET A 223 3.95 -21.75 -7.10
N PHE A 224 4.36 -22.55 -6.11
CA PHE A 224 5.24 -23.70 -6.34
C PHE A 224 4.52 -24.82 -7.10
N ARG A 225 3.22 -25.01 -6.91
CA ARG A 225 2.43 -25.95 -7.70
C ARG A 225 2.35 -25.54 -9.18
N GLU A 226 2.17 -24.24 -9.46
CA GLU A 226 2.04 -23.72 -10.82
C GLU A 226 3.40 -23.59 -11.54
N HIS A 227 4.45 -23.14 -10.85
CA HIS A 227 5.72 -22.77 -11.48
C HIS A 227 6.95 -23.56 -11.00
N GLY A 228 6.79 -24.44 -10.00
CA GLY A 228 7.90 -25.12 -9.31
C GLY A 228 8.51 -26.31 -10.03
N GLY A 229 8.00 -26.71 -11.21
CA GLY A 229 8.39 -27.91 -11.97
C GLY A 229 9.76 -28.50 -11.63
N GLY A 230 9.76 -29.74 -11.12
CA GLY A 230 10.96 -30.41 -10.58
C GLY A 230 11.12 -30.32 -9.07
N LEU A 231 10.37 -29.44 -8.39
CA LEU A 231 10.29 -29.36 -6.93
C LEU A 231 8.94 -29.93 -6.44
N ALA A 232 8.99 -30.93 -5.56
CA ALA A 232 7.84 -31.33 -4.77
C ALA A 232 7.48 -30.20 -3.78
N VAL A 233 6.19 -29.92 -3.59
CA VAL A 233 5.71 -28.90 -2.66
C VAL A 233 4.78 -29.53 -1.64
N ARG A 234 5.02 -29.24 -0.36
CA ARG A 234 4.14 -29.62 0.76
C ARG A 234 4.01 -28.45 1.72
N THR A 235 2.87 -28.33 2.38
CA THR A 235 2.74 -27.33 3.45
C THR A 235 3.49 -27.79 4.69
N VAL A 236 4.00 -26.84 5.48
CA VAL A 236 4.61 -27.17 6.79
C VAL A 236 3.62 -27.85 7.72
N TYR A 237 2.33 -27.56 7.57
CA TYR A 237 1.28 -28.12 8.42
C TYR A 237 1.14 -29.64 8.24
N GLU A 238 1.47 -30.17 7.06
CA GLU A 238 1.42 -31.61 6.76
C GLU A 238 2.61 -32.39 7.34
N VAL A 239 3.69 -31.70 7.73
CA VAL A 239 4.94 -32.33 8.23
C VAL A 239 5.24 -32.00 9.68
N LEU A 240 4.57 -31.01 10.25
CA LEU A 240 4.75 -30.66 11.66
C LEU A 240 4.30 -31.83 12.55
N PRO A 241 5.06 -32.14 13.61
CA PRO A 241 4.67 -33.17 14.55
C PRO A 241 3.37 -32.77 15.26
N VAL A 242 2.48 -33.74 15.43
CA VAL A 242 1.21 -33.57 16.15
C VAL A 242 1.40 -34.12 17.56
N ALA A 243 1.21 -33.28 18.58
CA ALA A 243 1.16 -33.74 19.96
C ALA A 243 -0.12 -34.54 20.20
N GLU A 244 -0.08 -35.52 21.12
CA GLU A 244 -1.30 -36.20 21.55
C GLU A 244 -2.26 -35.17 22.19
N PRO A 245 -3.53 -35.13 21.75
CA PRO A 245 -4.48 -34.18 22.29
C PRO A 245 -4.72 -34.49 23.78
N PRO A 246 -4.69 -33.48 24.67
CA PRO A 246 -4.96 -33.68 26.08
C PRO A 246 -6.37 -34.24 26.29
N ALA A 247 -6.55 -35.10 27.30
CA ALA A 247 -7.81 -35.79 27.59
C ALA A 247 -9.01 -34.84 27.80
N MET A 248 -8.77 -33.59 28.20
CA MET A 248 -9.75 -32.52 28.31
C MET A 248 -9.43 -31.39 27.32
N ALA A 249 -9.67 -31.62 26.02
CA ALA A 249 -9.63 -30.55 25.03
C ALA A 249 -10.82 -29.59 25.24
N SER A 250 -10.57 -28.28 25.20
CA SER A 250 -11.63 -27.28 25.34
C SER A 250 -12.39 -27.10 24.02
N ASN A 251 -13.73 -27.14 24.08
CA ASN A 251 -14.64 -26.79 22.97
C ASN A 251 -14.83 -25.26 22.81
N SER A 252 -13.96 -24.44 23.42
CA SER A 252 -14.07 -22.97 23.38
C SER A 252 -14.24 -22.46 21.97
N GLY A 253 -15.05 -21.41 21.78
CA GLY A 253 -15.55 -20.90 20.51
C GLY A 253 -14.48 -20.54 19.46
N VAL A 254 -13.85 -21.57 18.89
CA VAL A 254 -12.77 -21.48 17.90
C VAL A 254 -13.28 -22.09 16.60
N LEU A 255 -13.07 -21.37 15.51
CA LEU A 255 -13.43 -21.75 14.15
C LEU A 255 -12.18 -21.91 13.30
N VAL A 256 -12.18 -22.81 12.31
CA VAL A 256 -11.13 -22.87 11.30
C VAL A 256 -11.58 -22.13 10.04
N HIS A 257 -10.75 -21.17 9.62
CA HIS A 257 -10.89 -20.48 8.34
C HIS A 257 -9.78 -20.93 7.36
N ASP A 258 -10.16 -21.77 6.41
CA ASP A 258 -9.27 -22.27 5.37
C ASP A 258 -8.96 -21.16 4.33
N PRO A 259 -7.70 -20.82 4.02
CA PRO A 259 -7.32 -19.84 3.01
C PRO A 259 -7.53 -20.35 1.58
N CYS A 260 -8.07 -19.48 0.73
CA CYS A 260 -8.35 -19.77 -0.68
C CYS A 260 -7.13 -20.22 -1.51
N GLY A 261 -5.90 -19.83 -1.15
CA GLY A 261 -4.68 -20.22 -1.87
C GLY A 261 -4.43 -21.74 -1.89
N ILE A 262 -5.01 -22.49 -0.96
CA ILE A 262 -4.98 -23.96 -0.97
C ILE A 262 -6.38 -24.57 -0.84
N ARG A 263 -7.40 -23.89 -1.37
CA ARG A 263 -8.83 -24.28 -1.30
C ARG A 263 -9.09 -25.76 -1.59
N PHE A 264 -8.39 -26.32 -2.58
CA PHE A 264 -8.57 -27.70 -3.03
C PHE A 264 -7.48 -28.66 -2.49
N HIS A 265 -6.83 -28.32 -1.38
CA HIS A 265 -5.77 -29.13 -0.75
C HIS A 265 -6.24 -29.71 0.58
N GLY A 266 -7.09 -30.75 0.51
CA GLY A 266 -7.69 -31.39 1.68
C GLY A 266 -6.67 -31.88 2.71
N ALA A 267 -5.52 -32.37 2.27
CA ALA A 267 -4.46 -32.85 3.17
C ALA A 267 -3.96 -31.76 4.14
N ALA A 268 -3.77 -30.53 3.68
CA ALA A 268 -3.40 -29.42 4.56
C ALA A 268 -4.56 -28.98 5.47
N HIS A 269 -5.80 -29.03 4.98
CA HIS A 269 -6.99 -28.72 5.77
C HIS A 269 -7.12 -29.67 6.97
N ASP A 270 -6.92 -30.96 6.73
CA ASP A 270 -6.96 -32.00 7.76
C ASP A 270 -5.77 -31.89 8.71
N ALA A 271 -4.57 -31.60 8.18
CA ALA A 271 -3.38 -31.42 8.99
C ALA A 271 -3.51 -30.24 9.97
N VAL A 272 -4.05 -29.10 9.53
CA VAL A 272 -4.29 -27.94 10.40
C VAL A 272 -5.27 -28.29 11.53
N ARG A 273 -6.37 -28.97 11.23
CA ARG A 273 -7.34 -29.39 12.26
C ARG A 273 -6.71 -30.32 13.29
N ARG A 274 -5.89 -31.29 12.84
CA ARG A 274 -5.13 -32.18 13.73
C ARG A 274 -4.13 -31.42 14.60
N LEU A 275 -3.40 -30.46 14.04
CA LEU A 275 -2.44 -29.64 14.80
C LEU A 275 -3.15 -28.78 15.87
N VAL A 276 -4.28 -28.16 15.53
CA VAL A 276 -5.07 -27.37 16.49
C VAL A 276 -5.65 -28.27 17.58
N ALA A 277 -6.11 -29.49 17.24
CA ALA A 277 -6.53 -30.50 18.21
C ALA A 277 -5.40 -30.92 19.16
N GLY A 278 -4.20 -31.16 18.62
CA GLY A 278 -3.00 -31.45 19.41
C GLY A 278 -2.58 -30.32 20.35
N ALA A 279 -2.96 -29.07 20.05
CA ALA A 279 -2.77 -27.92 20.93
C ALA A 279 -3.84 -27.82 22.06
N GLY A 280 -4.68 -28.84 22.24
CA GLY A 280 -5.71 -28.90 23.29
C GLY A 280 -6.99 -28.14 22.99
N ILE A 281 -7.20 -27.76 21.72
CA ILE A 281 -8.38 -27.02 21.26
C ILE A 281 -9.20 -27.93 20.37
N ARG A 282 -10.51 -28.06 20.59
CA ARG A 282 -11.39 -28.75 19.64
C ARG A 282 -11.97 -27.72 18.64
N PRO A 283 -11.37 -27.53 17.45
CA PRO A 283 -11.91 -26.56 16.51
C PRO A 283 -13.25 -27.03 15.95
N ALA A 284 -14.15 -26.09 15.67
CA ALA A 284 -15.24 -26.34 14.75
C ALA A 284 -14.93 -25.73 13.38
N ASP A 285 -15.62 -26.22 12.36
CA ASP A 285 -15.57 -25.61 11.04
C ASP A 285 -16.50 -24.39 10.98
N MET A 286 -16.08 -23.42 10.18
CA MET A 286 -16.98 -22.43 9.59
C MET A 286 -18.10 -23.17 8.81
N GLU A 287 -19.29 -22.59 8.76
CA GLU A 287 -20.35 -23.01 7.82
C GLU A 287 -19.80 -23.09 6.39
N HIS A 288 -19.04 -22.06 6.01
CA HIS A 288 -18.24 -22.05 4.79
C HIS A 288 -16.81 -22.49 5.10
N ALA A 289 -16.57 -23.80 5.04
CA ALA A 289 -15.26 -24.39 5.27
C ALA A 289 -14.69 -25.09 4.03
N ARG A 290 -13.40 -25.43 4.10
CA ARG A 290 -12.65 -26.20 3.10
C ARG A 290 -12.80 -25.59 1.70
N GLU A 291 -13.29 -26.37 0.74
CA GLU A 291 -13.45 -25.95 -0.65
C GLU A 291 -14.47 -24.83 -0.82
N ARG A 292 -15.37 -24.62 0.15
CA ARG A 292 -16.39 -23.56 0.14
C ARG A 292 -16.03 -22.34 1.00
N THR A 293 -14.82 -22.29 1.56
CA THR A 293 -14.36 -21.18 2.41
C THR A 293 -14.58 -19.79 1.77
N LEU A 294 -15.08 -18.84 2.56
CA LEU A 294 -15.31 -17.47 2.11
C LEU A 294 -14.01 -16.71 1.82
N CYS A 295 -14.08 -15.70 0.96
CA CYS A 295 -12.93 -14.83 0.72
C CYS A 295 -12.70 -13.91 1.93
N CYS A 296 -11.45 -13.84 2.44
CA CYS A 296 -11.10 -12.88 3.50
C CYS A 296 -11.02 -11.42 2.99
N GLY A 297 -11.03 -11.20 1.67
CA GLY A 297 -10.93 -9.88 1.04
C GLY A 297 -9.51 -9.37 0.77
N ASN A 298 -8.45 -10.11 1.13
CA ASN A 298 -7.05 -9.70 0.93
C ASN A 298 -6.40 -10.27 -0.35
N GLY A 299 -7.17 -10.95 -1.21
CA GLY A 299 -6.66 -11.65 -2.39
C GLY A 299 -6.35 -10.73 -3.56
N ALA A 300 -5.29 -11.06 -4.30
CA ALA A 300 -5.00 -10.55 -5.65
C ALA A 300 -4.94 -9.01 -5.82
N GLY A 301 -4.72 -8.26 -4.72
CA GLY A 301 -4.67 -6.80 -4.71
C GLY A 301 -6.01 -6.10 -4.96
N ALA A 302 -7.12 -6.83 -4.90
CA ALA A 302 -8.45 -6.30 -5.20
C ALA A 302 -8.85 -5.13 -4.29
N ASP A 303 -8.36 -5.11 -3.05
CA ASP A 303 -8.58 -4.04 -2.06
C ASP A 303 -7.99 -2.69 -2.49
N CYS A 304 -6.97 -2.69 -3.34
CA CYS A 304 -6.32 -1.49 -3.83
C CYS A 304 -7.22 -0.72 -4.82
N LEU A 305 -8.02 -1.42 -5.62
CA LEU A 305 -8.94 -0.83 -6.60
C LEU A 305 -10.40 -0.78 -6.09
N SER A 306 -10.82 -1.81 -5.37
CA SER A 306 -12.19 -2.01 -4.91
C SER A 306 -12.23 -2.35 -3.41
N PRO A 307 -11.89 -1.37 -2.53
CA PRO A 307 -11.94 -1.57 -1.07
C PRO A 307 -13.35 -1.91 -0.57
N GLU A 308 -14.39 -1.48 -1.28
CA GLU A 308 -15.79 -1.83 -0.99
C GLU A 308 -16.05 -3.33 -1.16
N LEU A 309 -15.68 -3.93 -2.31
CA LEU A 309 -15.79 -5.37 -2.55
C LEU A 309 -14.96 -6.17 -1.55
N SER A 310 -13.72 -5.74 -1.30
CA SER A 310 -12.87 -6.31 -0.26
C SER A 310 -13.54 -6.30 1.12
N GLY A 311 -14.21 -5.19 1.46
CA GLY A 311 -14.95 -5.03 2.70
C GLY A 311 -16.20 -5.91 2.77
N ARG A 312 -16.91 -6.12 1.66
CA ARG A 312 -18.08 -7.02 1.59
C ARG A 312 -17.70 -8.47 1.87
N TRP A 313 -16.66 -8.99 1.21
CA TRP A 313 -16.19 -10.36 1.46
C TRP A 313 -15.72 -10.56 2.91
N ALA A 314 -14.89 -9.63 3.41
CA ALA A 314 -14.45 -9.66 4.81
C ALA A 314 -15.63 -9.57 5.79
N GLY A 315 -16.67 -8.80 5.45
CA GLY A 315 -17.90 -8.67 6.24
C GLY A 315 -18.70 -9.97 6.33
N ARG A 316 -18.82 -10.72 5.23
CA ARG A 316 -19.50 -12.04 5.24
C ARG A 316 -18.77 -13.04 6.13
N ALA A 317 -17.46 -13.17 5.92
CA ALA A 317 -16.63 -14.02 6.77
C ALA A 317 -16.70 -13.60 8.25
N ALA A 318 -16.68 -12.30 8.53
CA ALA A 318 -16.81 -11.77 9.90
C ALA A 318 -18.17 -12.06 10.54
N ALA A 319 -19.27 -12.00 9.76
CA ALA A 319 -20.61 -12.30 10.25
C ALA A 319 -20.73 -13.76 10.69
N GLU A 320 -20.14 -14.68 9.93
CA GLU A 320 -20.10 -16.10 10.26
C GLU A 320 -19.19 -16.42 11.45
N ILE A 321 -18.06 -15.70 11.57
CA ILE A 321 -17.18 -15.81 12.74
C ILE A 321 -17.89 -15.33 14.00
N GLY A 322 -18.67 -14.25 13.92
CA GLY A 322 -19.38 -13.66 15.06
C GLY A 322 -18.43 -13.33 16.23
N ASN A 323 -18.79 -13.79 17.43
CA ASN A 323 -18.00 -13.59 18.66
C ASN A 323 -16.95 -14.69 18.90
N ARG A 324 -16.76 -15.61 17.95
CA ARG A 324 -15.79 -16.70 18.02
C ARG A 324 -14.43 -16.25 17.47
N THR A 325 -13.39 -17.05 17.72
CA THR A 325 -12.05 -16.79 17.19
C THR A 325 -11.76 -17.67 15.99
N ALA A 326 -11.45 -17.06 14.85
CA ALA A 326 -11.04 -17.76 13.64
C ALA A 326 -9.53 -18.06 13.67
N VAL A 327 -9.18 -19.33 13.57
CA VAL A 327 -7.82 -19.80 13.32
C VAL A 327 -7.64 -19.98 11.82
N THR A 328 -6.63 -19.32 11.26
CA THR A 328 -6.27 -19.45 9.85
C THR A 328 -4.77 -19.64 9.71
N TYR A 329 -4.34 -20.17 8.58
CA TYR A 329 -2.93 -20.47 8.31
C TYR A 329 -2.39 -19.68 7.11
N CYS A 330 -3.02 -18.53 6.85
CA CYS A 330 -2.53 -17.48 5.99
C CYS A 330 -2.38 -16.17 6.77
N ALA A 331 -1.18 -15.61 6.81
CA ALA A 331 -0.91 -14.33 7.49
C ALA A 331 -1.75 -13.17 6.95
N GLY A 332 -2.08 -13.19 5.65
CA GLY A 332 -2.98 -12.20 5.04
C GLY A 332 -4.41 -12.33 5.52
N CYS A 333 -4.93 -13.56 5.65
CA CYS A 333 -6.27 -13.81 6.19
C CYS A 333 -6.35 -13.41 7.67
N ALA A 334 -5.36 -13.78 8.48
CA ALA A 334 -5.31 -13.41 9.90
C ALA A 334 -5.29 -11.88 10.08
N GLY A 335 -4.51 -11.17 9.24
CA GLY A 335 -4.46 -9.71 9.27
C GLY A 335 -5.79 -9.06 8.86
N ARG A 336 -6.38 -9.50 7.75
CA ARG A 336 -7.57 -8.86 7.19
C ARG A 336 -8.86 -9.17 7.97
N LEU A 337 -9.06 -10.42 8.38
CA LEU A 337 -10.20 -10.79 9.22
C LEU A 337 -10.08 -10.16 10.61
N GLY A 338 -8.85 -10.07 11.14
CA GLY A 338 -8.52 -9.43 12.42
C GLY A 338 -8.91 -7.96 12.54
N GLU A 339 -9.22 -7.28 11.43
CA GLU A 339 -9.76 -5.92 11.44
C GLU A 339 -11.24 -5.86 11.85
N ARG A 340 -11.97 -6.99 11.81
CA ARG A 340 -13.43 -7.05 12.00
C ARG A 340 -13.86 -8.09 13.04
N SER A 341 -13.18 -9.23 13.10
CA SER A 341 -13.48 -10.33 14.03
C SER A 341 -12.18 -10.89 14.62
N PRO A 342 -12.22 -11.55 15.79
CA PRO A 342 -11.04 -12.18 16.35
C PRO A 342 -10.49 -13.24 15.37
N ALA A 343 -9.28 -13.00 14.86
CA ALA A 343 -8.63 -13.90 13.91
C ALA A 343 -7.13 -14.03 14.22
N VAL A 344 -6.63 -15.26 14.23
CA VAL A 344 -5.26 -15.58 14.63
C VAL A 344 -4.61 -16.54 13.64
N HIS A 345 -3.28 -16.49 13.58
CA HIS A 345 -2.53 -17.42 12.73
C HIS A 345 -2.31 -18.74 13.48
N VAL A 346 -2.41 -19.88 12.79
CA VAL A 346 -2.28 -21.20 13.41
C VAL A 346 -0.95 -21.36 14.16
N LEU A 347 0.16 -20.86 13.59
CA LEU A 347 1.48 -20.93 14.25
C LEU A 347 1.53 -20.20 15.60
N ASP A 348 0.69 -19.18 15.81
CA ASP A 348 0.59 -18.52 17.12
C ASP A 348 -0.13 -19.44 18.12
N VAL A 349 -1.19 -20.12 17.66
CA VAL A 349 -1.98 -21.06 18.45
C VAL A 349 -1.18 -22.30 18.84
N LEU A 350 -0.37 -22.84 17.94
CA LEU A 350 0.42 -24.05 18.21
C LEU A 350 1.50 -23.82 19.29
N ARG A 351 1.95 -22.58 19.48
CA ARG A 351 2.94 -22.26 20.51
C ARG A 351 2.33 -21.71 21.79
N GLU A 352 1.42 -20.75 21.66
CA GLU A 352 0.87 -20.00 22.77
C GLU A 352 -0.66 -19.92 22.63
N PRO A 353 -1.37 -21.06 22.77
CA PRO A 353 -2.80 -21.14 22.48
C PRO A 353 -3.62 -20.16 23.30
N GLU A 354 -3.36 -20.04 24.61
CA GLU A 354 -4.09 -19.13 25.49
C GLU A 354 -3.90 -17.65 25.10
N GLN A 355 -2.67 -17.23 24.81
CA GLN A 355 -2.39 -15.84 24.43
C GLN A 355 -2.91 -15.52 23.04
N ALA A 356 -2.82 -16.47 22.10
CA ALA A 356 -3.38 -16.34 20.76
C ALA A 356 -4.89 -16.16 20.83
N LEU A 357 -5.61 -17.08 21.48
CA LEU A 357 -7.06 -17.03 21.57
C LEU A 357 -7.58 -15.83 22.37
N ALA A 358 -6.80 -15.32 23.33
CA ALA A 358 -7.11 -14.08 24.04
C ALA A 358 -6.78 -12.80 23.25
N GLY A 359 -6.26 -12.90 22.02
CA GLY A 359 -5.89 -11.75 21.19
C GLY A 359 -4.70 -10.95 21.73
N LYS A 360 -3.85 -11.55 22.58
CA LYS A 360 -2.73 -10.88 23.26
C LYS A 360 -1.42 -10.94 22.48
N ILE A 361 -1.35 -11.74 21.42
CA ILE A 361 -0.15 -11.87 20.58
C ILE A 361 0.14 -10.55 19.85
N ARG A 362 1.33 -10.00 20.08
CA ARG A 362 1.77 -8.76 19.42
C ARG A 362 2.30 -9.06 18.03
N ILE A 363 1.56 -8.64 17.00
CA ILE A 363 1.99 -8.74 15.61
C ILE A 363 2.72 -7.47 15.18
N ALA A 364 3.93 -7.61 14.64
CA ALA A 364 4.68 -6.48 14.13
C ALA A 364 4.00 -5.83 12.91
N LYS A 365 3.94 -4.50 12.90
CA LYS A 365 3.44 -3.69 11.77
C LYS A 365 4.59 -3.00 11.04
N ALA A 366 4.36 -2.56 9.81
CA ALA A 366 5.35 -1.75 9.10
C ALA A 366 5.61 -0.43 9.86
N PRO A 367 6.86 0.07 9.91
CA PRO A 367 8.06 -0.43 9.21
C PRO A 367 8.84 -1.52 9.96
N PHE A 368 8.47 -1.87 11.20
CA PHE A 368 9.21 -2.83 12.04
C PHE A 368 9.27 -4.23 11.44
N THR A 369 8.29 -4.62 10.62
CA THR A 369 8.33 -5.87 9.84
C THR A 369 9.58 -5.99 8.98
N TYR A 370 10.11 -4.89 8.43
CA TYR A 370 11.34 -4.92 7.65
C TYR A 370 12.57 -5.12 8.54
N LEU A 371 12.61 -4.48 9.71
CA LEU A 371 13.68 -4.68 10.67
C LEU A 371 13.74 -6.14 11.14
N ASN A 372 12.58 -6.73 11.42
CA ASN A 372 12.44 -8.14 11.80
C ASN A 372 12.99 -9.07 10.71
N ARG A 373 12.66 -8.83 9.43
CA ARG A 373 13.20 -9.62 8.31
C ARG A 373 14.73 -9.56 8.23
N LEU A 374 15.33 -8.38 8.44
CA LEU A 374 16.78 -8.23 8.42
C LEU A 374 17.45 -8.92 9.62
N ARG A 375 16.86 -8.79 10.82
CA ARG A 375 17.34 -9.48 12.02
C ARG A 375 17.27 -11.00 11.86
N LEU A 376 16.14 -11.51 11.38
CA LEU A 376 15.95 -12.95 11.15
C LEU A 376 16.93 -13.48 10.09
N LYS A 377 17.11 -12.76 8.97
CA LYS A 377 18.13 -13.10 7.96
C LYS A 377 19.53 -13.17 8.58
N ASN A 378 19.91 -12.17 9.39
CA ASN A 378 21.22 -12.16 10.05
C ASN A 378 21.35 -13.30 11.07
N ARG A 379 20.27 -13.68 11.74
CA ARG A 379 20.25 -14.83 12.65
C ARG A 379 20.54 -16.12 11.90
N PHE A 380 19.81 -16.39 10.82
CA PHE A 380 20.08 -17.55 9.95
C PHE A 380 21.52 -17.58 9.41
N ARG A 381 22.06 -16.43 8.98
CA ARG A 381 23.46 -16.34 8.52
C ARG A 381 24.50 -16.68 9.58
N LYS A 382 24.18 -16.52 10.85
CA LYS A 382 25.08 -16.80 11.97
C LYS A 382 24.95 -18.24 12.46
N GLU A 383 23.72 -18.74 12.53
CA GLU A 383 23.39 -19.99 13.24
C GLU A 383 23.24 -21.20 12.30
N LEU A 384 22.93 -21.00 11.02
CA LEU A 384 22.78 -22.11 10.07
C LEU A 384 24.14 -22.43 9.40
N PRO A 385 24.72 -23.63 9.62
CA PRO A 385 25.85 -24.09 8.83
C PRO A 385 25.43 -24.25 7.36
N VAL A 386 26.13 -23.57 6.46
CA VAL A 386 25.79 -23.56 5.02
C VAL A 386 26.96 -24.05 4.19
N ALA A 387 26.71 -25.02 3.30
CA ALA A 387 27.63 -25.43 2.25
C ALA A 387 27.49 -24.51 1.01
N ALA A 388 26.26 -24.04 0.74
CA ALA A 388 26.00 -23.08 -0.31
C ALA A 388 25.05 -21.98 0.18
N SER A 389 25.32 -20.72 -0.18
CA SER A 389 24.40 -19.62 0.09
C SER A 389 24.39 -18.58 -1.01
N ARG A 390 23.29 -17.82 -1.11
CA ARG A 390 23.21 -16.65 -1.98
C ARG A 390 22.23 -15.60 -1.46
N GLU A 391 22.36 -14.41 -2.01
CA GLU A 391 21.31 -13.38 -2.00
C GLU A 391 20.85 -13.18 -3.45
N ARG A 392 19.58 -12.79 -3.67
CA ARG A 392 19.07 -12.59 -5.03
C ARG A 392 19.69 -11.33 -5.65
N THR A 393 20.27 -11.50 -6.82
CA THR A 393 20.83 -10.40 -7.65
C THR A 393 20.05 -10.20 -8.94
N PHE A 394 19.41 -11.25 -9.46
CA PHE A 394 18.62 -11.22 -10.67
C PHE A 394 17.40 -10.28 -10.56
N ARG A 395 17.09 -9.60 -11.66
CA ARG A 395 15.92 -8.72 -11.81
C ARG A 395 15.41 -8.80 -13.25
N ALA A 396 14.15 -9.20 -13.42
CA ALA A 396 13.53 -9.33 -14.73
C ALA A 396 13.26 -7.99 -15.45
N ALA A 397 13.12 -6.87 -14.72
CA ALA A 397 12.92 -5.55 -15.31
C ALA A 397 13.87 -4.51 -14.69
N PRO A 398 14.44 -3.58 -15.49
CA PRO A 398 15.24 -2.49 -14.95
C PRO A 398 14.38 -1.58 -14.08
N GLU A 399 14.78 -1.37 -12.83
CA GLU A 399 14.16 -0.32 -12.01
C GLU A 399 14.35 1.03 -12.73
N LYS A 400 13.27 1.78 -12.94
CA LYS A 400 13.42 3.22 -13.13
C LYS A 400 14.18 3.71 -11.91
N LYS A 401 15.45 4.08 -12.07
CA LYS A 401 16.25 4.67 -10.98
C LYS A 401 15.39 5.80 -10.43
N GLY A 402 14.83 5.60 -9.23
CA GLY A 402 14.05 6.64 -8.59
C GLY A 402 14.90 7.91 -8.56
N GLY A 403 14.28 9.08 -8.55
CA GLY A 403 15.01 10.35 -8.47
C GLY A 403 15.76 10.52 -7.15
N TRP A 404 16.48 9.52 -6.63
CA TRP A 404 17.43 9.64 -5.54
C TRP A 404 18.52 10.66 -5.92
N ALA A 405 18.92 10.71 -7.19
CA ALA A 405 19.75 11.78 -7.73
C ALA A 405 19.04 13.14 -7.61
N LEU A 406 17.73 13.21 -7.91
CA LEU A 406 16.93 14.43 -7.71
C LEU A 406 16.76 14.78 -6.22
N ARG A 407 16.59 13.80 -5.32
CA ARG A 407 16.48 14.00 -3.87
C ARG A 407 17.81 14.41 -3.24
N LEU A 408 18.92 13.82 -3.69
CA LEU A 408 20.27 14.23 -3.30
C LEU A 408 20.63 15.57 -3.90
N LEU A 409 20.21 15.88 -5.13
CA LEU A 409 20.34 17.21 -5.72
C LEU A 409 19.54 18.24 -4.92
N LEU A 410 18.28 17.95 -4.56
CA LEU A 410 17.46 18.82 -3.72
C LEU A 410 18.08 19.01 -2.33
N LEU A 411 18.62 17.95 -1.73
CA LEU A 411 19.35 18.02 -0.46
C LEU A 411 20.65 18.82 -0.59
N ALA A 412 21.41 18.62 -1.67
CA ALA A 412 22.66 19.34 -1.94
C ALA A 412 22.41 20.81 -2.26
N VAL A 413 21.33 21.15 -2.97
CA VAL A 413 20.86 22.52 -3.20
C VAL A 413 20.43 23.16 -1.88
N LEU A 414 19.72 22.43 -1.01
CA LEU A 414 19.33 22.93 0.31
C LEU A 414 20.56 23.19 1.20
N VAL A 415 21.48 22.22 1.29
CA VAL A 415 22.73 22.35 2.06
C VAL A 415 23.63 23.43 1.47
N GLY A 416 23.72 23.52 0.14
CA GLY A 416 24.46 24.55 -0.58
C GLY A 416 23.88 25.94 -0.38
N ALA A 417 22.55 26.08 -0.35
CA ALA A 417 21.88 27.35 -0.02
C ALA A 417 22.15 27.77 1.43
N ILE A 418 22.08 26.83 2.39
CA ILE A 418 22.40 27.10 3.80
C ILE A 418 23.88 27.51 3.94
N ALA A 419 24.79 26.80 3.28
CA ALA A 419 26.22 27.10 3.30
C ALA A 419 26.52 28.44 2.63
N ALA A 420 25.92 28.74 1.48
CA ALA A 420 26.05 30.01 0.79
C ALA A 420 25.57 31.18 1.65
N ILE A 421 24.42 31.05 2.32
CA ILE A 421 23.89 32.07 3.26
C ILE A 421 24.86 32.33 4.41
N ARG A 422 25.55 31.29 4.91
CA ARG A 422 26.53 31.42 6.00
C ARG A 422 27.87 31.98 5.53
N LEU A 423 28.35 31.61 4.34
CA LEU A 423 29.66 31.98 3.81
C LEU A 423 29.68 33.37 3.15
N THR A 424 28.57 33.80 2.52
CA THR A 424 28.46 35.12 1.87
C THR A 424 28.24 36.25 2.87
N GLY A 425 28.09 35.97 4.16
CA GLY A 425 27.75 36.98 5.15
C GLY A 425 26.33 37.54 4.97
N ALA A 426 25.44 36.86 4.22
CA ALA A 426 24.03 37.23 4.07
C ALA A 426 23.27 37.24 5.41
N THR A 427 23.87 36.69 6.48
CA THR A 427 23.47 36.90 7.87
C THR A 427 23.47 38.38 8.30
N ARG A 428 24.24 39.26 7.64
CA ARG A 428 24.17 40.74 7.82
C ARG A 428 22.96 41.38 7.12
N TYR A 429 22.39 40.75 6.10
CA TYR A 429 21.14 41.21 5.44
C TYR A 429 19.88 40.58 6.08
N LEU A 430 20.06 39.53 6.88
CA LEU A 430 19.09 39.01 7.84
C LEU A 430 19.10 39.79 9.17
N ASP A 431 19.73 40.97 9.18
CA ASP A 431 19.59 41.93 10.26
C ASP A 431 18.20 42.57 10.14
N GLN A 432 17.40 42.47 11.20
CA GLN A 432 16.00 42.92 11.24
C GLN A 432 15.86 44.38 10.80
N ASP A 433 16.88 45.21 11.08
CA ASP A 433 16.89 46.64 10.75
C ASP A 433 17.30 46.91 9.29
N ALA A 434 18.15 46.06 8.69
CA ALA A 434 18.52 46.17 7.27
C ALA A 434 17.39 45.69 6.34
N LEU A 435 16.70 44.61 6.72
CA LEU A 435 15.57 44.07 5.96
C LEU A 435 14.33 44.98 6.08
N ARG A 436 14.06 45.51 7.29
CA ARG A 436 13.05 46.56 7.49
C ARG A 436 13.43 47.86 6.81
N GLY A 437 14.70 48.25 6.78
CA GLY A 437 15.18 49.45 6.08
C GLY A 437 15.04 49.36 4.56
N LEU A 438 15.37 48.20 3.97
CA LEU A 438 15.19 47.95 2.54
C LEU A 438 13.71 47.98 2.14
N ILE A 439 12.82 47.47 3.00
CA ILE A 439 11.37 47.41 2.79
C ILE A 439 10.67 48.73 3.12
N ALA A 440 11.14 49.47 4.13
CA ALA A 440 10.68 50.82 4.45
C ALA A 440 10.90 51.76 3.26
N GLY A 441 11.95 51.52 2.45
CA GLY A 441 12.18 52.23 1.19
C GLY A 441 11.13 51.99 0.09
N TYR A 442 10.32 50.92 0.17
CA TYR A 442 9.24 50.62 -0.77
C TYR A 442 7.82 50.96 -0.24
N GLY A 443 7.69 51.39 1.03
CA GLY A 443 6.42 51.85 1.61
C GLY A 443 5.25 50.87 1.44
N ILE A 444 4.12 51.36 0.90
CA ILE A 444 2.87 50.60 0.67
C ILE A 444 3.01 49.48 -0.38
N LEU A 445 4.04 49.50 -1.23
CA LEU A 445 4.22 48.50 -2.29
C LEU A 445 4.72 47.14 -1.76
N ALA A 446 5.39 47.11 -0.61
CA ALA A 446 5.96 45.87 -0.07
C ALA A 446 4.91 44.83 0.36
N PRO A 447 3.84 45.19 1.11
CA PRO A 447 2.72 44.29 1.35
C PRO A 447 2.05 43.81 0.05
N ALA A 448 1.81 44.72 -0.90
CA ALA A 448 1.13 44.37 -2.16
C ALA A 448 1.93 43.34 -2.98
N LEU A 449 3.25 43.53 -3.10
CA LEU A 449 4.12 42.60 -3.81
C LEU A 449 4.21 41.24 -3.11
N TYR A 450 4.32 41.24 -1.77
CA TYR A 450 4.27 40.00 -0.98
C TYR A 450 2.96 39.24 -1.22
N MET A 451 1.83 39.95 -1.16
CA MET A 451 0.52 39.34 -1.34
C MET A 451 0.33 38.79 -2.75
N LEU A 452 0.84 39.49 -3.77
CA LEU A 452 0.83 39.04 -5.16
C LEU A 452 1.66 37.75 -5.34
N ILE A 453 2.90 37.75 -4.83
CA ILE A 453 3.80 36.59 -4.91
C ILE A 453 3.16 35.37 -4.23
N TYR A 454 2.60 35.55 -3.03
CA TYR A 454 1.97 34.46 -2.29
C TYR A 454 0.63 34.04 -2.92
N THR A 455 -0.10 34.92 -3.59
CA THR A 455 -1.29 34.51 -4.35
C THR A 455 -0.92 33.61 -5.53
N VAL A 456 0.16 33.90 -6.25
CA VAL A 456 0.57 33.13 -7.44
C VAL A 456 1.32 31.84 -7.07
N ALA A 457 2.09 31.84 -5.99
CA ALA A 457 2.97 30.73 -5.59
C ALA A 457 2.28 29.35 -5.47
N PRO A 458 1.09 29.22 -4.82
CA PRO A 458 0.37 27.96 -4.75
C PRO A 458 -0.06 27.43 -6.12
N ALA A 459 -0.41 28.31 -7.06
CA ALA A 459 -0.73 27.93 -8.43
C ALA A 459 0.53 27.38 -9.14
N LEU A 460 1.71 27.92 -8.86
CA LEU A 460 2.99 27.40 -9.36
C LEU A 460 3.55 26.21 -8.55
N LEU A 461 2.78 25.63 -7.63
CA LEU A 461 3.19 24.54 -6.76
C LEU A 461 4.40 24.86 -5.85
N LEU A 462 4.68 26.13 -5.59
CA LEU A 462 5.74 26.57 -4.69
C LEU A 462 5.34 26.36 -3.21
N PRO A 463 6.27 25.97 -2.32
CA PRO A 463 5.94 25.74 -0.91
C PRO A 463 5.53 27.03 -0.20
N GLY A 464 4.41 27.00 0.55
CA GLY A 464 3.89 28.17 1.27
C GLY A 464 4.57 28.47 2.61
N LEU A 465 5.28 27.50 3.20
CA LEU A 465 5.94 27.67 4.50
C LEU A 465 7.02 28.78 4.48
N PRO A 466 7.93 28.86 3.47
CA PRO A 466 8.88 29.97 3.37
C PRO A 466 8.20 31.34 3.30
N LEU A 467 7.10 31.45 2.55
CA LEU A 467 6.35 32.71 2.40
C LEU A 467 5.64 33.11 3.68
N THR A 468 5.12 32.13 4.43
CA THR A 468 4.52 32.35 5.77
C THR A 468 5.58 32.87 6.75
N ILE A 469 6.76 32.23 6.80
CA ILE A 469 7.86 32.67 7.67
C ILE A 469 8.32 34.09 7.29
N ALA A 470 8.44 34.38 5.99
CA ALA A 470 8.74 35.72 5.51
C ALA A 470 7.67 36.73 5.97
N GLY A 471 6.38 36.39 5.90
CA GLY A 471 5.29 37.26 6.36
C GLY A 471 5.45 37.70 7.83
N GLY A 472 5.83 36.78 8.71
CA GLY A 472 6.04 37.09 10.13
C GLY A 472 7.31 37.90 10.41
N ILE A 473 8.39 37.62 9.68
CA ILE A 473 9.65 38.38 9.81
C ILE A 473 9.50 39.81 9.26
N LEU A 474 8.81 39.97 8.12
CA LEU A 474 8.72 41.23 7.40
C LEU A 474 7.68 42.19 7.99
N PHE A 475 6.49 41.68 8.34
CA PHE A 475 5.34 42.51 8.71
C PHE A 475 4.92 42.38 10.18
N GLY A 476 5.64 41.56 10.97
CA GLY A 476 5.35 41.34 12.37
C GLY A 476 4.11 40.48 12.62
N PRO A 477 3.71 40.29 13.89
CA PRO A 477 2.73 39.29 14.28
C PRO A 477 1.30 39.60 13.80
N PHE A 478 0.89 40.88 13.78
CA PHE A 478 -0.47 41.24 13.39
C PHE A 478 -0.62 41.36 11.87
N TRP A 479 0.12 42.27 11.24
CA TRP A 479 0.04 42.48 9.79
C TRP A 479 0.58 41.29 8.99
N GLY A 480 1.55 40.55 9.54
CA GLY A 480 2.00 39.28 8.95
C GLY A 480 0.87 38.26 8.86
N VAL A 481 0.01 38.14 9.88
CA VAL A 481 -1.17 37.26 9.83
C VAL A 481 -2.13 37.74 8.76
N VAL A 482 -2.49 39.03 8.78
CA VAL A 482 -3.46 39.61 7.84
C VAL A 482 -3.02 39.38 6.39
N TYR A 483 -1.79 39.75 6.03
CA TYR A 483 -1.29 39.60 4.66
C TYR A 483 -1.09 38.13 4.28
N THR A 484 -0.64 37.29 5.21
CA THR A 484 -0.44 35.86 4.94
C THR A 484 -1.75 35.14 4.71
N ILE A 485 -2.74 35.29 5.58
CA ILE A 485 -4.00 34.54 5.48
C ILE A 485 -4.81 34.96 4.25
N THR A 486 -4.82 36.27 3.95
CA THR A 486 -5.50 36.79 2.75
C THR A 486 -4.86 36.26 1.48
N SER A 487 -3.53 36.29 1.39
CA SER A 487 -2.80 35.82 0.20
C SER A 487 -2.80 34.30 0.05
N ALA A 488 -2.68 33.56 1.16
CA ALA A 488 -2.76 32.10 1.15
C ALA A 488 -4.16 31.63 0.73
N THR A 489 -5.21 32.32 1.19
CA THR A 489 -6.59 32.05 0.78
C THR A 489 -6.80 32.41 -0.69
N ALA A 490 -6.35 33.59 -1.12
CA ALA A 490 -6.43 34.01 -2.52
C ALA A 490 -5.69 33.05 -3.46
N GLY A 491 -4.49 32.59 -3.09
CA GLY A 491 -3.73 31.61 -3.87
C GLY A 491 -4.35 30.22 -3.87
N ALA A 492 -4.96 29.79 -2.76
CA ALA A 492 -5.74 28.56 -2.72
C ALA A 492 -6.97 28.63 -3.64
N CYS A 493 -7.64 29.78 -3.70
CA CYS A 493 -8.75 30.06 -4.62
C CYS A 493 -8.26 30.08 -6.07
N LEU A 494 -7.12 30.71 -6.36
CA LEU A 494 -6.54 30.75 -7.70
C LEU A 494 -6.21 29.33 -8.21
N ALA A 495 -5.48 28.54 -7.42
CA ALA A 495 -5.16 27.16 -7.78
C ALA A 495 -6.42 26.29 -7.99
N PHE A 496 -7.45 26.50 -7.16
CA PHE A 496 -8.74 25.83 -7.29
C PHE A 496 -9.45 26.19 -8.60
N LEU A 497 -9.49 27.47 -8.97
CA LEU A 497 -10.13 27.94 -10.21
C LEU A 497 -9.35 27.49 -11.45
N VAL A 498 -8.01 27.52 -11.40
CA VAL A 498 -7.15 26.99 -12.46
C VAL A 498 -7.41 25.50 -12.68
N ALA A 499 -7.50 24.72 -11.60
CA ALA A 499 -7.84 23.30 -11.71
C ALA A 499 -9.21 23.07 -12.35
N ARG A 500 -10.20 23.88 -11.96
CA ARG A 500 -11.60 23.75 -12.40
C ARG A 500 -11.82 24.12 -13.87
N TYR A 501 -11.17 25.17 -14.34
CA TYR A 501 -11.48 25.77 -15.65
C TYR A 501 -10.37 25.64 -16.70
N LEU A 502 -9.09 25.54 -16.30
CA LEU A 502 -7.94 25.63 -17.22
C LEU A 502 -7.14 24.33 -17.34
N ALA A 503 -7.07 23.51 -16.29
CA ALA A 503 -6.14 22.38 -16.22
C ALA A 503 -6.80 21.01 -15.99
N ARG A 504 -8.11 20.88 -16.25
CA ARG A 504 -8.91 19.69 -15.92
C ARG A 504 -8.30 18.39 -16.44
N ASP A 505 -7.96 18.31 -17.73
CA ASP A 505 -7.43 17.09 -18.35
C ASP A 505 -6.02 16.72 -17.89
N TRP A 506 -5.17 17.73 -17.62
CA TRP A 506 -3.80 17.52 -17.13
C TRP A 506 -3.80 17.04 -15.68
N VAL A 507 -4.65 17.64 -14.85
CA VAL A 507 -4.82 17.28 -13.44
C VAL A 507 -5.49 15.90 -13.31
N GLU A 508 -6.51 15.61 -14.11
CA GLU A 508 -7.23 14.33 -14.10
C GLU A 508 -6.31 13.14 -14.45
N LYS A 509 -5.39 13.31 -15.40
CA LYS A 509 -4.38 12.27 -15.71
C LYS A 509 -3.41 12.00 -14.55
N LYS A 510 -3.17 13.01 -13.69
CA LYS A 510 -2.18 12.94 -12.59
C LYS A 510 -2.79 12.57 -11.24
N LEU A 511 -4.09 12.83 -11.04
CA LEU A 511 -4.83 12.60 -9.78
C LEU A 511 -5.74 11.35 -9.81
N ARG A 512 -5.35 10.27 -10.49
CA ARG A 512 -6.14 9.02 -10.57
C ARG A 512 -6.09 8.12 -9.32
N SER A 513 -5.63 8.60 -8.16
CA SER A 513 -5.42 7.75 -6.98
C SER A 513 -6.69 7.49 -6.16
N PRO A 514 -6.79 6.42 -5.34
CA PRO A 514 -7.97 6.13 -4.49
C PRO A 514 -8.21 7.21 -3.45
N ARG A 515 -7.14 7.92 -3.06
CA ARG A 515 -7.21 9.06 -2.14
C ARG A 515 -7.99 10.21 -2.75
N TRP A 516 -7.94 10.39 -4.07
CA TRP A 516 -8.75 11.37 -4.78
C TRP A 516 -10.22 10.92 -4.83
N ARG A 517 -10.51 9.66 -5.16
CA ARG A 517 -11.89 9.13 -5.14
C ARG A 517 -12.53 9.28 -3.75
N ARG A 518 -11.82 8.92 -2.68
CA ARG A 518 -12.30 9.14 -1.30
C ARG A 518 -12.48 10.62 -0.97
N LEU A 519 -11.61 11.49 -1.45
CA LEU A 519 -11.76 12.93 -1.26
C LEU A 519 -12.99 13.46 -1.99
N ASP A 520 -13.22 13.02 -3.23
CA ASP A 520 -14.37 13.43 -4.04
C ASP A 520 -15.68 12.92 -3.44
N GLU A 521 -15.77 11.64 -3.10
CA GLU A 521 -16.92 11.03 -2.41
C GLU A 521 -17.15 11.67 -1.03
N GLY A 522 -16.09 11.92 -0.27
CA GLY A 522 -16.17 12.57 1.03
C GLY A 522 -16.68 14.01 0.92
N VAL A 523 -16.20 14.75 -0.07
CA VAL A 523 -16.65 16.12 -0.38
C VAL A 523 -18.09 16.12 -0.87
N GLU A 524 -18.51 15.13 -1.65
CA GLU A 524 -19.90 14.99 -2.09
C GLU A 524 -20.85 14.78 -0.90
N ARG A 525 -20.45 13.97 0.09
CA ARG A 525 -21.26 13.68 1.28
C ARG A 525 -21.24 14.78 2.34
N HIS A 526 -20.08 15.43 2.56
CA HIS A 526 -19.85 16.30 3.72
C HIS A 526 -19.36 17.72 3.38
N GLY A 527 -19.18 18.04 2.09
CA GLY A 527 -18.91 19.38 1.58
C GLY A 527 -17.73 20.09 2.27
N TRP A 528 -18.02 21.24 2.87
CA TRP A 528 -17.05 22.10 3.55
C TRP A 528 -16.35 21.44 4.74
N LYS A 529 -16.97 20.42 5.37
CA LYS A 529 -16.38 19.72 6.53
C LYS A 529 -15.09 18.99 6.16
N VAL A 530 -15.00 18.46 4.93
CA VAL A 530 -13.78 17.79 4.43
C VAL A 530 -12.67 18.81 4.18
N VAL A 531 -13.02 20.00 3.64
CA VAL A 531 -12.07 21.11 3.51
C VAL A 531 -11.56 21.52 4.88
N ALA A 532 -12.45 21.76 5.85
CA ALA A 532 -12.07 22.13 7.20
C ALA A 532 -11.12 21.11 7.85
N PHE A 533 -11.47 19.82 7.76
CA PHE A 533 -10.67 18.73 8.30
C PHE A 533 -9.26 18.67 7.68
N THR A 534 -9.16 18.77 6.36
CA THR A 534 -7.88 18.71 5.65
C THR A 534 -7.01 19.95 5.86
N ARG A 535 -7.59 21.10 6.24
CA ARG A 535 -6.82 22.30 6.65
C ARG A 535 -6.32 22.22 8.09
N LEU A 536 -7.09 21.62 8.99
CA LEU A 536 -6.70 21.45 10.40
C LEU A 536 -5.68 20.32 10.59
N ILE A 537 -5.72 19.28 9.74
CA ILE A 537 -4.80 18.15 9.81
C ILE A 537 -3.93 18.13 8.55
N PRO A 538 -2.62 18.46 8.64
CA PRO A 538 -1.72 18.56 7.50
C PRO A 538 -1.25 17.18 7.01
N LEU A 539 -2.18 16.29 6.66
CA LEU A 539 -1.89 14.97 6.08
C LEU A 539 -1.50 15.07 4.60
N PHE A 540 -1.94 16.14 3.93
CA PHE A 540 -1.79 16.32 2.48
C PHE A 540 -1.02 17.60 2.16
N PRO A 541 -0.20 17.61 1.09
CA PRO A 541 0.46 18.83 0.63
C PRO A 541 -0.56 19.90 0.22
N PHE A 542 -0.44 21.10 0.81
CA PHE A 542 -1.34 22.24 0.60
C PHE A 542 -1.63 22.51 -0.89
N ASN A 543 -0.59 22.56 -1.72
CA ASN A 543 -0.71 22.87 -3.14
C ASN A 543 -1.55 21.82 -3.87
N LEU A 544 -1.23 20.53 -3.69
CA LEU A 544 -1.93 19.44 -4.37
C LEU A 544 -3.40 19.37 -3.98
N LEU A 545 -3.68 19.68 -2.71
CA LEU A 545 -5.03 19.68 -2.16
C LEU A 545 -5.93 20.75 -2.79
N ASN A 546 -5.39 21.95 -3.06
CA ASN A 546 -6.14 23.03 -3.73
C ASN A 546 -6.57 22.63 -5.15
N TYR A 547 -5.68 21.98 -5.90
CA TYR A 547 -5.99 21.41 -7.21
C TYR A 547 -7.01 20.28 -7.13
N ALA A 548 -6.86 19.39 -6.14
CA ALA A 548 -7.79 18.29 -5.93
C ALA A 548 -9.22 18.78 -5.65
N PHE A 549 -9.39 19.79 -4.78
CA PHE A 549 -10.70 20.39 -4.50
C PHE A 549 -11.31 21.12 -5.69
N GLY A 550 -10.50 21.72 -6.57
CA GLY A 550 -11.02 22.36 -7.79
C GLY A 550 -11.70 21.37 -8.74
N MET A 551 -11.29 20.10 -8.68
CA MET A 551 -11.84 18.98 -9.46
C MET A 551 -13.07 18.32 -8.83
N THR A 552 -13.36 18.57 -7.55
CA THR A 552 -14.55 18.01 -6.88
C THR A 552 -15.79 18.88 -7.10
N LYS A 553 -16.96 18.34 -6.74
CA LYS A 553 -18.26 19.04 -6.83
C LYS A 553 -18.45 20.19 -5.82
N ILE A 554 -17.44 20.53 -5.01
CA ILE A 554 -17.59 21.57 -3.99
C ILE A 554 -17.80 22.96 -4.61
N ARG A 555 -18.74 23.72 -4.03
CA ARG A 555 -18.95 25.13 -4.37
C ARG A 555 -17.76 25.99 -3.91
N PHE A 556 -17.45 27.02 -4.69
CA PHE A 556 -16.30 27.90 -4.45
C PHE A 556 -16.34 28.59 -3.08
N TRP A 557 -17.48 29.17 -2.70
CA TRP A 557 -17.60 29.94 -1.46
C TRP A 557 -17.43 29.10 -0.18
N PRO A 558 -18.08 27.93 -0.04
CA PRO A 558 -17.81 27.03 1.08
C PRO A 558 -16.33 26.62 1.18
N TYR A 559 -15.65 26.42 0.05
CA TYR A 559 -14.22 26.12 0.02
C TYR A 559 -13.37 27.31 0.49
N ALA A 560 -13.64 28.52 -0.01
CA ALA A 560 -12.88 29.73 0.32
C ALA A 560 -13.02 30.09 1.81
N VAL A 561 -14.24 30.09 2.34
CA VAL A 561 -14.52 30.41 3.75
C VAL A 561 -13.92 29.36 4.69
N ALA A 562 -14.10 28.07 4.39
CA ALA A 562 -13.52 27.00 5.20
C ALA A 562 -11.99 27.06 5.18
N THR A 563 -11.38 27.39 4.03
CA THR A 563 -9.93 27.54 3.91
C THR A 563 -9.42 28.71 4.77
N PHE A 564 -10.06 29.88 4.69
CA PHE A 564 -9.70 31.05 5.51
C PHE A 564 -9.79 30.75 7.01
N LEU A 565 -10.94 30.27 7.48
CA LEU A 565 -11.20 30.06 8.91
C LEU A 565 -10.34 28.95 9.51
N CYS A 566 -10.15 27.85 8.79
CA CYS A 566 -9.44 26.69 9.33
C CYS A 566 -7.92 26.83 9.24
N MET A 567 -7.40 27.69 8.35
CA MET A 567 -5.96 27.99 8.29
C MET A 567 -5.55 29.09 9.27
N LEU A 568 -6.48 29.92 9.73
CA LEU A 568 -6.18 31.07 10.60
C LEU A 568 -5.43 30.67 11.89
N PRO A 569 -5.84 29.64 12.67
CA PRO A 569 -5.14 29.29 13.91
C PRO A 569 -3.68 28.88 13.68
N ALA A 570 -3.44 28.05 12.66
CA ALA A 570 -2.10 27.63 12.29
C ALA A 570 -1.27 28.81 11.77
N THR A 571 -1.87 29.69 10.97
CA THR A 571 -1.21 30.89 10.43
C THR A 571 -0.79 31.82 11.56
N VAL A 572 -1.66 32.09 12.54
CA VAL A 572 -1.32 32.88 13.73
C VAL A 572 -0.15 32.26 14.48
N ALA A 573 -0.19 30.96 14.77
CA ALA A 573 0.88 30.27 15.48
C ALA A 573 2.23 30.39 14.75
N TYR A 574 2.26 30.11 13.45
CA TYR A 574 3.49 30.19 12.65
C TYR A 574 4.01 31.62 12.47
N ILE A 575 3.12 32.61 12.32
CA ILE A 575 3.50 34.01 12.16
C ILE A 575 4.04 34.58 13.46
N VAL A 576 3.37 34.33 14.59
CA VAL A 576 3.86 34.77 15.92
C VAL A 576 5.22 34.14 16.21
N PHE A 577 5.38 32.83 15.97
CA PHE A 577 6.67 32.16 16.10
C PHE A 577 7.76 32.75 15.19
N SER A 578 7.47 32.92 13.90
CA SER A 578 8.46 33.42 12.93
C SER A 578 8.84 34.88 13.15
N SER A 579 7.91 35.71 13.65
CA SER A 579 8.18 37.11 13.97
C SER A 579 9.23 37.31 15.08
N SER A 580 9.46 36.27 15.91
CA SER A 580 10.46 36.26 16.98
C SER A 580 11.62 35.28 16.73
N LEU A 581 11.68 34.67 15.54
CA LEU A 581 12.71 33.69 15.18
C LEU A 581 14.11 34.31 15.08
N LEU A 582 14.20 35.58 14.67
CA LEU A 582 15.46 36.31 14.59
C LEU A 582 16.02 36.68 15.98
N ASP A 583 15.14 36.98 16.95
CA ASP A 583 15.54 37.27 18.34
C ASP A 583 16.15 36.03 19.01
N LEU A 584 15.59 34.85 18.73
CA LEU A 584 16.11 33.57 19.21
C LEU A 584 17.52 33.27 18.67
N ILE A 585 17.76 33.53 17.38
CA ILE A 585 19.09 33.35 16.74
C ILE A 585 20.13 34.29 17.37
N ARG A 586 19.69 35.43 17.92
CA ARG A 586 20.51 36.41 18.66
C ARG A 586 20.64 36.08 20.16
N GLY A 587 20.11 34.94 20.62
CA GLY A 587 20.19 34.51 22.01
C GLY A 587 19.22 35.22 22.96
N LYS A 588 18.25 36.00 22.46
CA LYS A 588 17.24 36.68 23.26
C LYS A 588 15.93 35.88 23.24
N VAL A 589 15.48 35.46 24.42
CA VAL A 589 14.16 34.80 24.56
C VAL A 589 13.11 35.87 24.80
N SER A 590 12.32 36.19 23.77
CA SER A 590 11.20 37.13 23.89
C SER A 590 9.93 36.44 24.39
N THR A 591 9.05 37.17 25.06
CA THR A 591 7.73 36.67 25.50
C THR A 591 6.86 36.24 24.31
N THR A 592 6.95 36.94 23.17
CA THR A 592 6.31 36.56 21.90
C THR A 592 6.81 35.22 21.35
N LEU A 593 8.09 34.88 21.53
CA LEU A 593 8.62 33.58 21.15
C LEU A 593 8.02 32.45 22.00
N VAL A 594 7.94 32.63 23.31
CA VAL A 594 7.35 31.64 24.23
C VAL A 594 5.87 31.43 23.91
N VAL A 595 5.13 32.52 23.66
CA VAL A 595 3.73 32.47 23.22
C VAL A 595 3.60 31.78 21.85
N GLY A 596 4.49 32.09 20.90
CA GLY A 596 4.52 31.45 19.58
C GLY A 596 4.79 29.96 19.64
N ILE A 597 5.76 29.52 20.45
CA ILE A 597 6.06 28.09 20.68
C ILE A 597 4.84 27.41 21.34
N GLY A 598 4.25 28.03 22.36
CA GLY A 598 3.03 27.53 23.01
C GLY A 598 1.86 27.36 22.04
N LEU A 599 1.63 28.34 21.16
CA LEU A 599 0.58 28.29 20.13
C LEU A 599 0.85 27.20 19.09
N VAL A 600 2.09 27.04 18.62
CA VAL A 600 2.46 25.98 17.67
C VAL A 600 2.25 24.60 18.28
N VAL A 601 2.66 24.40 19.55
CA VAL A 601 2.44 23.15 20.28
C VAL A 601 0.94 22.89 20.45
N LEU A 602 0.17 23.88 20.88
CA LEU A 602 -1.28 23.77 21.07
C LEU A 602 -1.99 23.38 19.77
N VAL A 603 -1.71 24.10 18.67
CA VAL A 603 -2.30 23.81 17.35
C VAL A 603 -1.89 22.43 16.85
N SER A 604 -0.63 22.02 17.08
CA SER A 604 -0.15 20.69 16.69
C SER A 604 -0.78 19.55 17.49
N LEU A 605 -1.30 19.83 18.69
CA LEU A 605 -2.00 18.87 19.54
C LEU A 605 -3.50 18.75 19.23
N ILE A 606 -4.12 19.74 18.56
CA ILE A 606 -5.54 19.70 18.16
C ILE A 606 -5.90 18.39 17.42
N PRO A 607 -5.13 17.94 16.40
CA PRO A 607 -5.42 16.68 15.73
C PRO A 607 -5.30 15.44 16.62
N VAL A 608 -4.43 15.47 17.64
CA VAL A 608 -4.20 14.34 18.57
C VAL A 608 -5.37 14.22 19.55
N PHE A 609 -5.79 15.35 20.12
CA PHE A 609 -6.96 15.38 21.01
C PHE A 609 -8.25 15.06 20.26
N TRP A 610 -8.41 15.56 19.04
CA TRP A 610 -9.55 15.23 18.19
C TRP A 610 -9.65 13.73 17.88
N ARG A 611 -8.53 13.08 17.53
CA ARG A 611 -8.48 11.62 17.32
C ARG A 611 -8.81 10.84 18.59
N ARG A 612 -8.27 11.25 19.75
CA ARG A 612 -8.58 10.60 21.04
C ARG A 612 -10.04 10.77 21.43
N TRP A 613 -10.63 11.94 21.17
CA TRP A 613 -12.04 12.22 21.45
C TRP A 613 -12.99 11.41 20.56
N GLN A 614 -12.67 11.26 19.27
CA GLN A 614 -13.43 10.38 18.36
C GLN A 614 -13.31 8.90 18.74
N ALA A 615 -12.11 8.44 19.13
CA ALA A 615 -11.89 7.06 19.59
C ALA A 615 -12.70 6.71 20.85
N GLY A 616 -12.99 7.68 21.71
CA GLY A 616 -13.81 7.50 22.92
C GLY A 616 -15.33 7.42 22.69
N ARG A 617 -15.84 7.74 21.49
CA ARG A 617 -17.28 7.75 21.18
C ARG A 617 -17.74 6.63 20.23
N GLY A 618 -16.91 5.62 19.97
CA GLY A 618 -17.26 4.52 19.06
C GLY A 618 -17.57 5.00 17.63
N GLY A 619 -17.08 6.19 17.24
CA GLY A 619 -17.43 6.84 15.99
C GLY A 619 -16.63 6.31 14.81
N ARG A 620 -17.35 5.85 13.78
CA ARG A 620 -16.84 5.59 12.43
C ARG A 620 -15.96 6.75 11.97
N ASP A 621 -14.79 6.43 11.44
CA ASP A 621 -13.95 7.37 10.69
C ASP A 621 -14.83 7.97 9.56
N PRO A 622 -15.02 9.30 9.47
CA PRO A 622 -15.87 9.90 8.44
C PRO A 622 -15.18 9.94 7.05
N LEU A 623 -14.15 9.13 6.81
CA LEU A 623 -13.36 9.09 5.57
C LEU A 623 -13.11 7.68 5.05
#